data_AF-A0A6A3G8Q8-F1
#
_entry.id   AF-A0A6A3G8Q8-F1
#
_cell.length_a   1.000
_cell.length_b   1.000
_cell.length_c   1.000
_cell.angle_alpha   90.00
_cell.angle_beta   90.00
_cell.angle_gamma   90.00
#
_symmetry.space_group_name_H-M   'P 1'
#
loop_
_entity.id
_entity.type
_entity.pdbx_description
1 polymer ?
#
loop_
_entity_poly.entity_id
_entity_poly.type
_entity_poly.pdbx_seq_one_letter_code
_entity_poly.pdbx_strand_id
1 'polypeptide(L)'
;LRKNIRKEQDAGRCLVLDRDLLEQWPEIIISPFGVVDKGGEDASVTGRTIHDLSYPEGTSINDCTDQDIIIKPDYTHYDAVATEILKSKRAHPNARVCVMAGDVASAFRNISIHSNSVYLFAGHIEEDDVIVIELAAPFGWTGSPGFYEIAGGAVAYVHGSHTTDVFPDGIFNYHWVDDHINVAADVGTACDDADRSLRYAMVAVIGADAINAKKFTDWNTRQRVLGLVFDSEVEMVSMPMEKILKARGTVAAAFAASSLSRKAYRSLMGSHRHVATCIRAARPFLQRLRQRESHLHRFQRVPVTPDMQQDL
;
A
#
# COMPACT_ATOMS: atom_id res chain seq x y z
N LEU A 1 19.88 -5.23 -4.67
CA LEU A 1 19.27 -6.58 -4.78
C LEU A 1 19.73 -7.52 -3.65
N ARG A 2 21.00 -7.97 -3.64
CA ARG A 2 21.56 -8.94 -2.67
C ARG A 2 21.23 -8.66 -1.19
N LYS A 3 21.41 -7.42 -0.73
CA LYS A 3 21.08 -7.00 0.64
C LYS A 3 19.62 -7.27 1.02
N ASN A 4 18.68 -7.01 0.10
CA ASN A 4 17.26 -7.26 0.34
C ASN A 4 16.98 -8.76 0.40
N ILE A 5 17.54 -9.53 -0.53
CA ILE A 5 17.37 -10.98 -0.56
C ILE A 5 17.93 -11.62 0.69
N ARG A 6 19.14 -11.22 1.12
CA ARG A 6 19.73 -11.71 2.37
C ARG A 6 18.83 -11.42 3.57
N LYS A 7 18.27 -10.22 3.65
CA LYS A 7 17.31 -9.87 4.71
C LYS A 7 16.08 -10.79 4.70
N GLU A 8 15.52 -11.09 3.53
CA GLU A 8 14.36 -11.98 3.43
C GLU A 8 14.74 -13.45 3.72
N GLN A 9 15.95 -13.88 3.36
CA GLN A 9 16.50 -15.19 3.69
C GLN A 9 16.71 -15.35 5.20
N ASP A 10 17.32 -14.36 5.86
CA ASP A 10 17.53 -14.35 7.31
C ASP A 10 16.19 -14.39 8.09
N ALA A 11 15.12 -13.87 7.47
CA ALA A 11 13.76 -13.93 8.00
C ALA A 11 13.01 -15.22 7.63
N GLY A 12 13.63 -16.17 6.93
CA GLY A 12 13.02 -17.43 6.50
C GLY A 12 11.97 -17.28 5.40
N ARG A 13 11.99 -16.18 4.63
CA ARG A 13 10.96 -15.82 3.64
C ARG A 13 11.36 -16.09 2.20
N CYS A 14 12.59 -16.51 1.96
CA CYS A 14 13.02 -17.06 0.68
C CYS A 14 14.13 -18.10 0.88
N LEU A 15 14.29 -18.97 -0.11
CA LEU A 15 15.45 -19.84 -0.27
C LEU A 15 16.38 -19.24 -1.32
N VAL A 16 17.69 -19.38 -1.11
CA VAL A 16 18.72 -19.05 -2.11
C VAL A 16 19.48 -20.34 -2.37
N LEU A 17 19.44 -20.81 -3.61
CA LEU A 17 19.88 -22.13 -4.02
C LEU A 17 20.73 -22.01 -5.29
N ASP A 18 21.65 -22.94 -5.50
CA ASP A 18 22.43 -23.01 -6.73
C ASP A 18 21.53 -23.27 -7.94
N ARG A 19 21.91 -22.71 -9.10
CA ARG A 19 21.11 -22.82 -10.33
C ARG A 19 20.98 -24.25 -10.85
N ASP A 20 21.93 -25.12 -10.56
CA ASP A 20 21.93 -26.53 -10.96
C ASP A 20 20.71 -27.30 -10.44
N LEU A 21 20.05 -26.82 -9.38
CA LEU A 21 18.81 -27.38 -8.88
C LEU A 21 17.69 -27.36 -9.94
N LEU A 22 17.73 -26.45 -10.91
CA LEU A 22 16.78 -26.43 -12.02
C LEU A 22 16.85 -27.71 -12.89
N GLU A 23 17.97 -28.43 -12.88
CA GLU A 23 18.08 -29.73 -13.56
C GLU A 23 17.28 -30.82 -12.84
N GLN A 24 17.12 -30.70 -11.53
CA GLN A 24 16.38 -31.64 -10.69
C GLN A 24 14.92 -31.23 -10.49
N TRP A 25 14.62 -29.93 -10.62
CA TRP A 25 13.28 -29.37 -10.46
C TRP A 25 12.88 -28.47 -11.65
N PRO A 26 12.63 -29.08 -12.83
CA PRO A 26 12.37 -28.35 -14.07
C PRO A 26 11.04 -27.57 -14.07
N GLU A 27 10.13 -27.84 -13.14
CA GLU A 27 8.85 -27.15 -13.03
C GLU A 27 8.96 -25.72 -12.48
N ILE A 28 10.12 -25.32 -11.91
CA ILE A 28 10.33 -23.98 -11.37
C ILE A 28 10.17 -22.91 -12.46
N ILE A 29 9.33 -21.91 -12.19
CA ILE A 29 9.12 -20.76 -13.05
C ILE A 29 10.01 -19.61 -12.59
N ILE A 30 10.89 -19.16 -13.49
CA ILE A 30 11.79 -18.04 -13.25
C ILE A 30 11.20 -16.75 -13.80
N SER A 31 11.04 -15.75 -12.94
CA SER A 31 10.70 -14.38 -13.31
C SER A 31 11.85 -13.41 -12.96
N PRO A 32 12.02 -12.30 -13.69
CA PRO A 32 13.15 -11.41 -13.46
C PRO A 32 13.00 -10.57 -12.19
N PHE A 33 14.13 -10.22 -11.57
CA PHE A 33 14.16 -9.22 -10.50
C PHE A 33 14.45 -7.82 -11.05
N GLY A 34 13.78 -6.83 -10.48
CA GLY A 34 14.08 -5.41 -10.65
C GLY A 34 14.37 -4.73 -9.32
N VAL A 35 14.98 -3.56 -9.37
CA VAL A 35 15.12 -2.67 -8.21
C VAL A 35 14.50 -1.32 -8.55
N VAL A 36 13.65 -0.81 -7.66
CA VAL A 36 13.01 0.49 -7.83
C VAL A 36 13.34 1.41 -6.66
N ASP A 37 13.60 2.68 -6.95
CA ASP A 37 13.88 3.71 -5.96
C ASP A 37 12.78 3.77 -4.88
N LYS A 38 13.19 3.93 -3.62
CA LYS A 38 12.27 4.18 -2.52
C LYS A 38 12.40 5.65 -2.11
N GLY A 39 11.37 6.46 -2.41
CA GLY A 39 11.27 7.82 -1.87
C GLY A 39 12.17 8.88 -2.52
N GLY A 40 12.75 8.62 -3.69
CA GLY A 40 13.59 9.60 -4.42
C GLY A 40 15.07 9.59 -4.03
N GLU A 41 15.47 8.64 -3.17
CA GLU A 41 16.88 8.27 -2.96
C GLU A 41 17.32 7.25 -4.02
N ASP A 42 18.62 7.19 -4.29
CA ASP A 42 19.22 6.25 -5.25
C ASP A 42 18.86 4.79 -4.91
N ALA A 43 18.27 4.07 -5.88
CA ALA A 43 18.00 2.64 -5.80
C ALA A 43 19.20 1.79 -5.38
N SER A 44 20.43 2.25 -5.62
CA SER A 44 21.65 1.58 -5.17
C SER A 44 21.78 1.52 -3.64
N VAL A 45 21.14 2.44 -2.91
CA VAL A 45 21.23 2.58 -1.44
C VAL A 45 19.97 2.09 -0.72
N THR A 46 18.78 2.45 -1.22
CA THR A 46 17.49 2.14 -0.54
C THR A 46 16.44 1.49 -1.45
N GLY A 47 16.84 1.04 -2.64
CA GLY A 47 15.95 0.43 -3.63
C GLY A 47 15.21 -0.80 -3.11
N ARG A 48 13.91 -0.88 -3.42
CA ARG A 48 13.09 -2.05 -3.14
C ARG A 48 13.24 -3.06 -4.27
N THR A 49 13.58 -4.30 -3.92
CA THR A 49 13.54 -5.41 -4.87
C THR A 49 12.09 -5.68 -5.26
N ILE A 50 11.83 -5.74 -6.56
CA ILE A 50 10.54 -6.15 -7.13
C ILE A 50 10.78 -7.43 -7.91
N HIS A 51 9.91 -8.41 -7.71
CA HIS A 51 9.85 -9.60 -8.54
C HIS A 51 8.90 -9.28 -9.70
N ASP A 52 9.41 -9.17 -10.95
CA ASP A 52 8.59 -8.79 -12.10
C ASP A 52 7.76 -10.00 -12.58
N LEU A 53 6.77 -10.33 -11.78
CA LEU A 53 5.79 -11.40 -12.02
C LEU A 53 4.74 -11.03 -13.08
N SER A 54 4.92 -9.89 -13.75
CA SER A 54 4.18 -9.47 -14.94
C SER A 54 4.98 -9.64 -16.23
N TYR A 55 6.09 -10.38 -16.18
CA TYR A 55 6.89 -10.73 -17.34
C TYR A 55 7.01 -12.26 -17.49
N PRO A 56 7.00 -12.80 -18.72
CA PRO A 56 6.65 -12.11 -19.98
C PRO A 56 5.14 -11.86 -20.08
N GLU A 57 4.76 -10.79 -20.77
CA GLU A 57 3.35 -10.41 -20.95
C GLU A 57 2.57 -11.52 -21.68
N GLY A 58 1.40 -11.88 -21.15
CA GLY A 58 0.48 -12.89 -21.69
C GLY A 58 0.65 -14.28 -21.06
N THR A 59 1.80 -14.58 -20.46
CA THR A 59 2.07 -15.87 -19.80
C THR A 59 2.78 -15.73 -18.46
N SER A 60 2.82 -14.51 -17.91
CA SER A 60 3.42 -14.25 -16.61
C SER A 60 2.58 -14.84 -15.48
N ILE A 61 3.18 -14.96 -14.29
CA ILE A 61 2.45 -15.40 -13.10
C ILE A 61 1.23 -14.52 -12.83
N ASN A 62 1.33 -13.20 -13.00
CA ASN A 62 0.20 -12.30 -12.83
C ASN A 62 -0.88 -12.49 -13.90
N ASP A 63 -0.52 -12.83 -15.14
CA ASP A 63 -1.50 -13.10 -16.21
C ASP A 63 -2.23 -14.43 -15.99
N CYS A 64 -1.55 -15.41 -15.40
CA CYS A 64 -2.12 -16.73 -15.07
C CYS A 64 -2.76 -16.80 -13.66
N THR A 65 -2.62 -15.75 -12.85
CA THR A 65 -3.23 -15.70 -11.51
C THR A 65 -4.74 -15.48 -11.67
N ASP A 66 -5.54 -16.42 -11.19
CA ASP A 66 -6.98 -16.28 -11.15
C ASP A 66 -7.37 -15.06 -10.29
N GLN A 67 -7.99 -14.06 -10.92
CA GLN A 67 -8.38 -12.82 -10.27
C GLN A 67 -9.70 -12.94 -9.50
N ASP A 68 -10.48 -14.01 -9.73
CA ASP A 68 -11.78 -14.21 -9.12
C ASP A 68 -11.65 -14.78 -7.70
N ILE A 69 -10.53 -15.46 -7.41
CA ILE A 69 -10.21 -15.98 -6.06
C ILE A 69 -9.51 -14.95 -5.17
N ILE A 70 -9.01 -13.85 -5.73
CA ILE A 70 -8.33 -12.82 -4.95
C ILE A 70 -9.37 -11.96 -4.25
N ILE A 71 -9.33 -11.92 -2.93
CA ILE A 71 -10.15 -11.03 -2.13
C ILE A 71 -9.81 -9.59 -2.51
N LYS A 72 -10.82 -8.84 -2.91
CA LYS A 72 -10.70 -7.43 -3.23
C LYS A 72 -10.98 -6.63 -1.96
N PRO A 73 -9.99 -5.89 -1.42
CA PRO A 73 -10.23 -5.02 -0.28
C PRO A 73 -11.37 -4.06 -0.59
N ASP A 74 -12.33 -3.93 0.31
CA ASP A 74 -13.38 -2.93 0.17
C ASP A 74 -12.81 -1.56 0.56
N TYR A 75 -12.68 -0.68 -0.44
CA TYR A 75 -12.14 0.65 -0.21
C TYR A 75 -13.17 1.52 0.51
N THR A 76 -12.97 1.67 1.81
CA THR A 76 -13.70 2.69 2.58
C THR A 76 -13.12 4.07 2.26
N HIS A 77 -13.98 5.01 1.93
CA HIS A 77 -13.54 6.36 1.61
C HIS A 77 -13.01 7.08 2.87
N TYR A 78 -12.00 7.94 2.73
CA TYR A 78 -11.29 8.60 3.84
C TYR A 78 -12.17 9.58 4.64
N ASP A 79 -13.39 9.86 4.18
CA ASP A 79 -14.39 10.61 4.95
C ASP A 79 -14.89 9.84 6.17
N ALA A 80 -14.68 8.52 6.25
CA ALA A 80 -14.91 7.76 7.47
C ALA A 80 -14.08 8.32 8.65
N VAL A 81 -12.80 8.61 8.44
CA VAL A 81 -11.93 9.21 9.48
C VAL A 81 -12.44 10.60 9.87
N ALA A 82 -12.79 11.45 8.90
CA ALA A 82 -13.36 12.77 9.18
C ALA A 82 -14.70 12.69 9.92
N THR A 83 -15.55 11.73 9.54
CA THR A 83 -16.84 11.48 10.18
C THR A 83 -16.67 11.06 11.62
N GLU A 84 -15.71 10.18 11.91
CA GLU A 84 -15.42 9.78 13.29
C GLU A 84 -14.86 10.93 14.12
N ILE A 85 -13.99 11.78 13.55
CA ILE A 85 -13.52 13.00 14.24
C ILE A 85 -14.70 13.87 14.66
N LEU A 86 -15.63 14.15 13.74
CA LEU A 86 -16.82 14.97 14.03
C LEU A 86 -17.79 14.29 15.01
N LYS A 87 -17.90 12.96 14.98
CA LYS A 87 -18.68 12.19 15.95
C LYS A 87 -18.07 12.28 17.35
N SER A 88 -16.76 12.03 17.47
CA SER A 88 -16.00 12.11 18.72
C SER A 88 -16.05 13.51 19.33
N LYS A 89 -15.91 14.59 18.54
CA LYS A 89 -16.04 15.97 19.04
C LYS A 89 -17.43 16.27 19.59
N ARG A 90 -18.49 15.77 18.94
CA ARG A 90 -19.87 15.96 19.42
C ARG A 90 -20.13 15.21 20.74
N ALA A 91 -19.54 14.03 20.91
CA ALA A 91 -19.64 13.25 22.14
C ALA A 91 -18.81 13.84 23.29
N HIS A 92 -17.65 14.44 22.97
CA HIS A 92 -16.72 14.99 23.95
C HIS A 92 -16.31 16.44 23.62
N PRO A 93 -17.22 17.42 23.76
CA PRO A 93 -17.01 18.79 23.26
C PRO A 93 -15.85 19.54 23.92
N ASN A 94 -15.44 19.12 25.12
CA ASN A 94 -14.34 19.74 25.88
C ASN A 94 -13.03 18.95 25.78
N ALA A 95 -13.01 17.83 25.05
CA ALA A 95 -11.83 17.01 24.89
C ALA A 95 -11.16 17.28 23.54
N ARG A 96 -9.84 17.12 23.50
CA ARG A 96 -9.11 17.07 22.22
C ARG A 96 -9.45 15.76 21.53
N VAL A 97 -9.70 15.80 20.22
CA VAL A 97 -9.90 14.58 19.43
C VAL A 97 -8.62 14.32 18.64
N CYS A 98 -7.96 13.22 18.94
CA CYS A 98 -6.66 12.89 18.39
C CYS A 98 -6.78 11.77 17.36
N VAL A 99 -5.87 11.78 16.40
CA VAL A 99 -5.72 10.76 15.36
C VAL A 99 -4.36 10.10 15.52
N MET A 100 -4.31 8.78 15.38
CA MET A 100 -3.08 8.00 15.35
C MET A 100 -3.11 7.06 14.15
N ALA A 101 -1.96 6.91 13.50
CA ALA A 101 -1.72 5.88 12.49
C ALA A 101 -0.73 4.84 13.00
N GLY A 102 -1.06 3.57 12.76
CA GLY A 102 -0.19 2.41 12.88
C GLY A 102 0.02 1.74 11.53
N ASP A 103 1.11 0.98 11.41
CA ASP A 103 1.51 0.30 10.17
C ASP A 103 1.97 -1.12 10.49
N VAL A 104 1.55 -2.08 9.66
CA VAL A 104 2.03 -3.46 9.72
C VAL A 104 3.36 -3.59 8.97
N ALA A 105 4.40 -3.98 9.70
CA ALA A 105 5.71 -4.23 9.13
C ALA A 105 5.66 -5.43 8.17
N SER A 106 6.25 -5.25 6.99
CA SER A 106 6.43 -6.30 5.99
C SER A 106 5.11 -6.99 5.58
N ALA A 107 3.97 -6.29 5.63
CA ALA A 107 2.62 -6.78 5.37
C ALA A 107 2.52 -8.06 4.50
N PHE A 108 2.79 -7.98 3.19
CA PHE A 108 2.66 -9.12 2.28
C PHE A 108 3.60 -10.27 2.62
N ARG A 109 4.81 -9.97 3.09
CA ARG A 109 5.82 -10.95 3.48
C ARG A 109 5.45 -11.72 4.74
N ASN A 110 4.39 -11.34 5.45
CA ASN A 110 3.85 -12.15 6.55
C ASN A 110 2.95 -13.28 6.04
N ILE A 111 2.58 -13.28 4.76
CA ILE A 111 1.73 -14.32 4.17
C ILE A 111 2.60 -15.37 3.50
N SER A 112 2.60 -16.57 4.04
CA SER A 112 3.34 -17.70 3.47
C SER A 112 2.68 -18.21 2.19
N ILE A 113 3.49 -18.64 1.24
CA ILE A 113 3.05 -19.31 0.02
C ILE A 113 2.95 -20.79 0.32
N HIS A 114 1.89 -21.43 -0.15
CA HIS A 114 1.72 -22.88 0.01
C HIS A 114 2.90 -23.63 -0.64
N SER A 115 3.40 -24.68 0.01
CA SER A 115 4.59 -25.43 -0.45
C SER A 115 4.46 -25.96 -1.87
N ASN A 116 3.24 -26.34 -2.28
CA ASN A 116 2.96 -26.80 -3.64
C ASN A 116 2.83 -25.66 -4.66
N SER A 117 3.19 -24.43 -4.32
CA SER A 117 3.08 -23.26 -5.19
C SER A 117 4.33 -22.38 -5.20
N VAL A 118 5.29 -22.60 -4.28
CA VAL A 118 6.53 -21.81 -4.21
C VAL A 118 7.34 -21.88 -5.50
N TYR A 119 7.25 -22.99 -6.24
CA TYR A 119 7.91 -23.18 -7.54
C TYR A 119 7.50 -22.15 -8.60
N LEU A 120 6.34 -21.51 -8.43
CA LEU A 120 5.86 -20.44 -9.32
C LEU A 120 6.55 -19.09 -9.08
N PHE A 121 7.23 -18.94 -7.94
CA PHE A 121 7.75 -17.65 -7.47
C PHE A 121 9.26 -17.70 -7.31
N ALA A 122 9.97 -18.15 -8.34
CA ALA A 122 11.42 -18.12 -8.36
C ALA A 122 11.95 -16.99 -9.25
N GLY A 123 13.10 -16.44 -8.88
CA GLY A 123 13.86 -15.54 -9.73
C GLY A 123 15.33 -15.93 -9.79
N HIS A 124 16.03 -15.47 -10.82
CA HIS A 124 17.43 -15.81 -11.06
C HIS A 124 18.32 -14.59 -10.90
N ILE A 125 19.44 -14.74 -10.19
CA ILE A 125 20.51 -13.73 -10.10
C ILE A 125 21.68 -14.25 -10.93
N GLU A 126 21.76 -13.82 -12.19
CA GLU A 126 22.74 -14.31 -13.15
C GLU A 126 24.19 -14.13 -12.69
N GLU A 127 24.50 -13.03 -12.02
CA GLU A 127 25.89 -12.74 -11.63
C GLU A 127 26.41 -13.63 -10.50
N ASP A 128 25.51 -14.24 -9.74
CA ASP A 128 25.85 -15.13 -8.63
C ASP A 128 25.56 -16.61 -8.96
N ASP A 129 24.96 -16.91 -10.13
CA ASP A 129 24.50 -18.23 -10.56
C ASP A 129 23.57 -18.94 -9.54
N VAL A 130 22.68 -18.15 -8.90
CA VAL A 130 21.72 -18.63 -7.89
C VAL A 130 20.28 -18.35 -8.28
N ILE A 131 19.40 -19.26 -7.89
CA ILE A 131 17.96 -19.06 -7.90
C ILE A 131 17.46 -18.69 -6.50
N VAL A 132 16.42 -17.85 -6.48
CA VAL A 132 15.78 -17.37 -5.25
C VAL A 132 14.32 -17.76 -5.32
N ILE A 133 13.90 -18.66 -4.44
CA ILE A 133 12.51 -19.11 -4.36
C ILE A 133 11.83 -18.36 -3.22
N GLU A 134 10.81 -17.58 -3.55
CA GLU A 134 10.02 -16.86 -2.56
C GLU A 134 9.13 -17.84 -1.77
N LEU A 135 9.20 -17.77 -0.44
CA LEU A 135 8.37 -18.56 0.47
C LEU A 135 7.20 -17.74 1.05
N ALA A 136 7.25 -16.43 0.90
CA ALA A 136 6.21 -15.51 1.33
C ALA A 136 5.81 -14.54 0.21
N ALA A 137 4.56 -14.08 0.22
CA ALA A 137 3.95 -13.34 -0.88
C ALA A 137 4.82 -12.13 -1.31
N PRO A 138 5.35 -12.13 -2.56
CA PRO A 138 6.35 -11.16 -2.97
C PRO A 138 5.74 -9.83 -3.41
N PHE A 139 6.58 -8.78 -3.38
CA PHE A 139 6.26 -7.54 -4.09
C PHE A 139 6.35 -7.78 -5.60
N GLY A 140 5.25 -7.49 -6.29
CA GLY A 140 5.12 -7.69 -7.73
C GLY A 140 4.07 -8.72 -8.11
N TRP A 141 3.63 -9.58 -7.18
CA TRP A 141 2.47 -10.44 -7.40
C TRP A 141 1.17 -9.68 -7.17
N THR A 142 0.22 -9.80 -8.10
CA THR A 142 -1.09 -9.15 -8.04
C THR A 142 -1.97 -9.71 -6.92
N GLY A 143 -1.72 -10.96 -6.49
CA GLY A 143 -2.43 -11.58 -5.37
C GLY A 143 -1.96 -11.10 -3.99
N SER A 144 -0.72 -10.61 -3.85
CA SER A 144 -0.14 -10.28 -2.53
C SER A 144 -1.02 -9.38 -1.67
N PRO A 145 -1.59 -8.26 -2.18
CA PRO A 145 -2.47 -7.42 -1.37
C PRO A 145 -3.76 -8.12 -0.95
N GLY A 146 -4.40 -8.85 -1.86
CA GLY A 146 -5.69 -9.48 -1.57
C GLY A 146 -5.59 -10.66 -0.61
N PHE A 147 -4.52 -11.45 -0.68
CA PHE A 147 -4.28 -12.49 0.33
C PHE A 147 -3.88 -11.91 1.69
N TYR A 148 -3.13 -10.82 1.71
CA TYR A 148 -2.82 -10.11 2.95
C TYR A 148 -4.06 -9.49 3.60
N GLU A 149 -5.04 -9.04 2.81
CA GLU A 149 -6.30 -8.45 3.32
C GLU A 149 -7.02 -9.37 4.33
N ILE A 150 -6.84 -10.69 4.24
CA ILE A 150 -7.38 -11.63 5.24
C ILE A 150 -6.77 -11.34 6.62
N ALA A 151 -5.44 -11.22 6.68
CA ALA A 151 -4.72 -10.94 7.92
C ALA A 151 -4.95 -9.49 8.38
N GLY A 152 -4.85 -8.51 7.49
CA GLY A 152 -5.13 -7.10 7.79
C GLY A 152 -6.57 -6.89 8.30
N GLY A 153 -7.54 -7.52 7.64
CA GLY A 153 -8.94 -7.52 8.06
C GLY A 153 -9.16 -8.21 9.41
N ALA A 154 -8.46 -9.31 9.70
CA ALA A 154 -8.50 -9.95 11.01
C ALA A 154 -7.91 -9.06 12.12
N VAL A 155 -6.79 -8.36 11.86
CA VAL A 155 -6.26 -7.33 12.76
C VAL A 155 -7.30 -6.25 12.99
N ALA A 156 -7.92 -5.78 11.91
CA ALA A 156 -8.92 -4.72 11.98
C ALA A 156 -10.14 -5.12 12.81
N TYR A 157 -10.61 -6.36 12.63
CA TYR A 157 -11.73 -6.93 13.38
C TYR A 157 -11.41 -7.10 14.86
N VAL A 158 -10.26 -7.70 15.22
CA VAL A 158 -9.88 -7.90 16.62
C VAL A 158 -9.72 -6.56 17.33
N HIS A 159 -9.08 -5.58 16.67
CA HIS A 159 -8.92 -4.25 17.23
C HIS A 159 -10.27 -3.52 17.38
N GLY A 160 -11.09 -3.52 16.32
CA GLY A 160 -12.37 -2.83 16.31
C GLY A 160 -13.42 -3.44 17.23
N SER A 161 -13.33 -4.74 17.50
CA SER A 161 -14.21 -5.45 18.45
C SER A 161 -13.75 -5.34 19.90
N HIS A 162 -12.60 -4.70 20.17
CA HIS A 162 -12.11 -4.52 21.52
C HIS A 162 -12.96 -3.47 22.25
N THR A 163 -13.61 -3.87 23.33
CA THR A 163 -14.46 -2.97 24.13
C THR A 163 -13.77 -2.60 25.44
N THR A 164 -14.00 -1.37 25.87
CA THR A 164 -13.60 -0.83 27.17
C THR A 164 -14.71 0.05 27.71
N ASP A 165 -14.59 0.54 28.94
CA ASP A 165 -15.55 1.51 29.49
C ASP A 165 -15.66 2.79 28.64
N VAL A 166 -14.59 3.16 27.92
CA VAL A 166 -14.56 4.33 27.03
C VAL A 166 -15.00 3.99 25.60
N PHE A 167 -14.91 2.72 25.21
CA PHE A 167 -15.31 2.21 23.89
C PHE A 167 -16.31 1.06 24.02
N PRO A 168 -17.54 1.32 24.49
CA PRO A 168 -18.54 0.26 24.70
C PRO A 168 -18.96 -0.43 23.41
N ASP A 169 -18.94 0.31 22.29
CA ASP A 169 -19.30 -0.19 20.96
C ASP A 169 -18.08 -0.63 20.12
N GLY A 170 -16.90 -0.69 20.73
CA GLY A 170 -15.64 -1.00 20.05
C GLY A 170 -14.84 0.24 19.64
N ILE A 171 -13.59 0.02 19.24
CA ILE A 171 -12.64 1.07 18.86
C ILE A 171 -12.77 1.38 17.37
N PHE A 172 -12.87 2.64 17.01
CA PHE A 172 -12.84 3.04 15.60
C PHE A 172 -11.49 2.72 14.98
N ASN A 173 -11.51 1.98 13.87
CA ASN A 173 -10.33 1.63 13.09
C ASN A 173 -10.63 1.74 11.61
N TYR A 174 -10.02 2.71 10.94
CA TYR A 174 -9.96 2.71 9.49
C TYR A 174 -8.78 1.84 9.06
N HIS A 175 -9.05 0.78 8.31
CA HIS A 175 -8.06 -0.15 7.78
C HIS A 175 -7.95 0.00 6.27
N TRP A 176 -6.71 0.11 5.77
CA TRP A 176 -6.40 0.04 4.36
C TRP A 176 -5.07 -0.66 4.14
N VAL A 177 -5.13 -1.95 3.80
CA VAL A 177 -3.94 -2.80 3.63
C VAL A 177 -3.08 -2.75 4.89
N ASP A 178 -1.88 -2.17 4.83
CA ASP A 178 -0.94 -2.12 5.97
C ASP A 178 -1.21 -0.96 6.93
N ASP A 179 -2.00 0.03 6.51
CA ASP A 179 -2.32 1.22 7.29
C ASP A 179 -3.54 1.00 8.19
N HIS A 180 -3.40 1.36 9.47
CA HIS A 180 -4.49 1.44 10.44
C HIS A 180 -4.58 2.85 11.02
N ILE A 181 -5.76 3.47 10.99
CA ILE A 181 -6.00 4.82 11.52
C ILE A 181 -7.06 4.77 12.60
N ASN A 182 -6.69 5.27 13.77
CA ASN A 182 -7.57 5.38 14.93
C ASN A 182 -7.92 6.84 15.20
N VAL A 183 -9.10 7.04 15.76
CA VAL A 183 -9.61 8.34 16.21
C VAL A 183 -10.17 8.15 17.61
N ALA A 184 -9.75 8.99 18.55
CA ALA A 184 -10.23 8.94 19.93
C ALA A 184 -10.27 10.34 20.54
N ALA A 185 -11.24 10.58 21.43
CA ALA A 185 -11.18 11.72 22.33
C ALA A 185 -10.12 11.44 23.41
N ASP A 186 -9.28 12.43 23.69
CA ASP A 186 -8.20 12.40 24.69
C ASP A 186 -8.82 12.52 26.10
N VAL A 187 -9.48 11.44 26.53
CA VAL A 187 -10.19 11.31 27.80
C VAL A 187 -9.77 10.02 28.47
N GLY A 188 -9.30 10.12 29.72
CA GLY A 188 -8.87 8.96 30.49
C GLY A 188 -7.77 8.17 29.77
N THR A 189 -8.01 6.88 29.55
CA THR A 189 -7.07 5.94 28.89
C THR A 189 -7.38 5.68 27.42
N ALA A 190 -8.33 6.41 26.81
CA ALA A 190 -8.85 6.10 25.46
C ALA A 190 -7.75 5.93 24.39
N CYS A 191 -6.83 6.88 24.30
CA CYS A 191 -5.72 6.81 23.34
C CYS A 191 -4.78 5.63 23.61
N ASP A 192 -4.46 5.38 24.89
CA ASP A 192 -3.57 4.29 25.28
C ASP A 192 -4.21 2.91 25.06
N ASP A 193 -5.52 2.79 25.33
CA ASP A 193 -6.27 1.56 25.12
C ASP A 193 -6.39 1.22 23.63
N ALA A 194 -6.59 2.24 22.78
CA ALA A 194 -6.59 2.06 21.33
C ALA A 194 -5.20 1.69 20.78
N ASP A 195 -4.11 2.34 21.20
CA ASP A 195 -2.76 1.96 20.81
C ASP A 195 -2.42 0.52 21.24
N ARG A 196 -2.71 0.17 22.50
CA ARG A 196 -2.44 -1.17 23.04
C ARG A 196 -3.27 -2.24 22.33
N SER A 197 -4.54 -1.97 22.08
CA SER A 197 -5.44 -2.88 21.38
C SER A 197 -4.98 -3.15 19.95
N LEU A 198 -4.55 -2.11 19.20
CA LEU A 198 -4.04 -2.30 17.84
C LEU A 198 -2.77 -3.15 17.84
N ARG A 199 -1.81 -2.85 18.72
CA ARG A 199 -0.57 -3.64 18.86
C ARG A 199 -0.86 -5.08 19.23
N TYR A 200 -1.78 -5.30 20.16
CA TYR A 200 -2.22 -6.65 20.55
C TYR A 200 -2.80 -7.39 19.34
N ALA A 201 -3.69 -6.76 18.58
CA ALA A 201 -4.30 -7.37 17.40
C ALA A 201 -3.25 -7.77 16.35
N MET A 202 -2.28 -6.90 16.07
CA MET A 202 -1.16 -7.21 15.16
C MET A 202 -0.36 -8.43 15.64
N VAL A 203 -0.02 -8.47 16.93
CA VAL A 203 0.75 -9.59 17.51
C VAL A 203 -0.05 -10.89 17.49
N ALA A 204 -1.33 -10.83 17.83
CA ALA A 204 -2.19 -12.00 17.92
C ALA A 204 -2.48 -12.63 16.56
N VAL A 205 -2.63 -11.81 15.51
CA VAL A 205 -2.98 -12.29 14.16
C VAL A 205 -1.74 -12.64 13.34
N ILE A 206 -0.69 -11.83 13.41
CA ILE A 206 0.45 -11.91 12.49
C ILE A 206 1.73 -12.32 13.23
N GLY A 207 1.94 -11.78 14.44
CA GLY A 207 3.13 -12.03 15.26
C GLY A 207 3.84 -10.75 15.69
N ALA A 208 4.79 -10.87 16.62
CA ALA A 208 5.44 -9.72 17.26
C ALA A 208 6.19 -8.80 16.27
N ASP A 209 6.79 -9.37 15.24
CA ASP A 209 7.55 -8.63 14.23
C ASP A 209 6.66 -7.81 13.28
N ALA A 210 5.33 -7.97 13.35
CA ALA A 210 4.37 -7.21 12.56
C ALA A 210 4.24 -5.76 13.02
N ILE A 211 4.64 -5.41 14.25
CA ILE A 211 4.54 -4.03 14.75
C ILE A 211 5.65 -3.18 14.11
N ASN A 212 5.27 -2.24 13.24
CA ASN A 212 6.22 -1.27 12.72
C ASN A 212 6.39 -0.06 13.65
N ALA A 213 7.03 -0.25 14.80
CA ALA A 213 7.11 0.78 15.84
C ALA A 213 7.62 2.15 15.35
N LYS A 214 8.47 2.18 14.32
CA LYS A 214 9.01 3.43 13.73
C LYS A 214 7.99 4.21 12.88
N LYS A 215 6.91 3.57 12.45
CA LYS A 215 5.84 4.17 11.66
C LYS A 215 4.54 4.36 12.44
N PHE A 216 4.48 3.86 13.67
CA PHE A 216 3.45 4.32 14.60
C PHE A 216 3.69 5.79 14.87
N THR A 217 2.61 6.55 14.78
CA THR A 217 2.63 7.98 15.03
C THR A 217 2.10 8.25 16.43
N ASP A 218 2.56 9.34 17.05
CA ASP A 218 1.94 9.81 18.29
C ASP A 218 0.50 10.30 18.01
N TRP A 219 -0.34 10.25 19.04
CA TRP A 219 -1.68 10.82 19.00
C TRP A 219 -1.62 12.35 18.85
N ASN A 220 -2.27 12.88 17.82
CA ASN A 220 -2.27 14.33 17.57
C ASN A 220 -3.61 14.83 17.02
N THR A 221 -3.98 16.08 17.34
CA THR A 221 -5.17 16.75 16.78
C THR A 221 -4.97 17.12 15.31
N ARG A 222 -3.71 17.33 14.90
CA ARG A 222 -3.33 17.55 13.50
C ARG A 222 -2.41 16.44 13.02
N GLN A 223 -2.95 15.53 12.22
CA GLN A 223 -2.23 14.32 11.80
C GLN A 223 -2.23 14.10 10.30
N ARG A 224 -1.09 13.64 9.79
CA ARG A 224 -0.96 13.23 8.39
C ARG A 224 -1.19 11.72 8.26
N VAL A 225 -2.34 11.34 7.70
CA VAL A 225 -2.69 9.94 7.44
C VAL A 225 -3.32 9.79 6.05
N LEU A 226 -3.18 8.62 5.41
CA LEU A 226 -3.67 8.38 4.03
C LEU A 226 -3.12 9.41 3.02
N GLY A 227 -2.02 10.07 3.39
CA GLY A 227 -1.43 11.15 2.62
C GLY A 227 -2.29 12.41 2.49
N LEU A 228 -3.18 12.65 3.45
CA LEU A 228 -3.92 13.89 3.72
C LEU A 228 -3.56 14.38 5.12
N VAL A 229 -3.83 15.64 5.43
CA VAL A 229 -3.72 16.21 6.78
C VAL A 229 -5.14 16.37 7.33
N PHE A 230 -5.42 15.65 8.41
CA PHE A 230 -6.63 15.78 9.19
C PHE A 230 -6.35 16.69 10.38
N ASP A 231 -7.14 17.75 10.51
CA ASP A 231 -7.02 18.69 11.62
C ASP A 231 -8.37 18.75 12.35
N SER A 232 -8.40 18.16 13.54
CA SER A 232 -9.61 18.06 14.35
C SER A 232 -9.95 19.36 15.06
N GLU A 233 -9.00 20.29 15.26
CA GLU A 233 -9.29 21.56 15.93
C GLU A 233 -10.10 22.47 15.03
N VAL A 234 -9.66 22.62 13.78
CA VAL A 234 -10.32 23.46 12.76
C VAL A 234 -11.31 22.69 11.88
N GLU A 235 -11.46 21.37 12.09
CA GLU A 235 -12.40 20.49 11.39
C GLU A 235 -12.19 20.47 9.87
N MET A 236 -10.92 20.40 9.44
CA MET A 236 -10.55 20.39 8.03
C MET A 236 -9.71 19.20 7.64
N VAL A 237 -9.92 18.74 6.40
CA VAL A 237 -9.03 17.80 5.70
C VAL A 237 -8.37 18.54 4.55
N SER A 238 -7.04 18.53 4.51
CA SER A 238 -6.27 19.24 3.48
C SER A 238 -5.20 18.36 2.86
N MET A 239 -4.80 18.71 1.65
CA MET A 239 -3.69 18.03 0.99
C MET A 239 -2.36 18.69 1.38
N PRO A 240 -1.33 17.91 1.75
CA PRO A 240 0.00 18.45 2.03
C PRO A 240 0.58 19.25 0.86
N MET A 241 1.29 20.34 1.16
CA MET A 241 1.82 21.27 0.15
C MET A 241 2.76 20.57 -0.85
N GLU A 242 3.61 19.66 -0.39
CA GLU A 242 4.51 18.91 -1.24
C GLU A 242 3.77 18.00 -2.23
N LYS A 243 2.57 17.50 -1.87
CA LYS A 243 1.71 16.76 -2.80
C LYS A 243 1.06 17.67 -3.82
N ILE A 244 0.66 18.88 -3.41
CA ILE A 244 0.15 19.91 -4.33
C ILE A 244 1.22 20.28 -5.35
N LEU A 245 2.45 20.55 -4.90
CA LEU A 245 3.58 20.87 -5.78
C LEU A 245 3.90 19.72 -6.73
N LYS A 246 3.91 18.47 -6.23
CA LYS A 246 4.09 17.28 -7.07
C LYS A 246 3.00 17.13 -8.11
N ALA A 247 1.73 17.35 -7.73
CA ALA A 247 0.61 17.29 -8.66
C ALA A 247 0.74 18.35 -9.76
N ARG A 248 1.01 19.60 -9.39
CA ARG A 248 1.25 20.71 -10.34
C ARG A 248 2.41 20.41 -11.29
N GLY A 249 3.52 19.90 -10.78
CA GLY A 249 4.67 19.51 -11.61
C GLY A 249 4.33 18.37 -12.57
N THR A 250 3.56 17.38 -12.11
CA THR A 250 3.12 16.25 -12.96
C THR A 250 2.18 16.72 -14.06
N VAL A 251 1.25 17.63 -13.75
CA VAL A 251 0.35 18.27 -14.74
C VAL A 251 1.16 19.04 -15.77
N ALA A 252 2.04 19.94 -15.33
CA ALA A 252 2.84 20.79 -16.22
C ALA A 252 3.72 19.96 -17.17
N ALA A 253 4.37 18.91 -16.64
CA ALA A 253 5.16 17.99 -17.46
C ALA A 253 4.29 17.23 -18.48
N ALA A 254 3.08 16.83 -18.10
CA ALA A 254 2.18 16.15 -19.02
C ALA A 254 1.63 17.10 -20.09
N PHE A 255 1.27 18.33 -19.72
CA PHE A 255 0.75 19.35 -20.60
C PHE A 255 1.76 19.74 -21.69
N ALA A 256 3.05 19.85 -21.32
CA ALA A 256 4.13 20.20 -22.23
C ALA A 256 4.63 19.02 -23.11
N ALA A 257 4.25 17.78 -22.79
CA ALA A 257 4.70 16.61 -23.52
C ALA A 257 3.86 16.37 -24.78
N SER A 258 4.48 15.88 -25.85
CA SER A 258 3.75 15.38 -27.03
C SER A 258 3.14 13.99 -26.78
N SER A 259 3.76 13.19 -25.90
CA SER A 259 3.27 11.87 -25.53
C SER A 259 3.78 11.41 -24.16
N LEU A 260 2.99 10.60 -23.46
CA LEU A 260 3.28 10.04 -22.15
C LEU A 260 3.63 8.55 -22.25
N SER A 261 4.62 8.10 -21.47
CA SER A 261 4.80 6.67 -21.21
C SER A 261 3.69 6.15 -20.29
N ARG A 262 3.45 4.83 -20.27
CA ARG A 262 2.51 4.20 -19.32
C ARG A 262 2.77 4.60 -17.86
N LYS A 263 4.06 4.68 -17.47
CA LYS A 263 4.47 5.12 -16.13
C LYS A 263 4.07 6.57 -15.86
N ALA A 264 4.38 7.48 -16.78
CA ALA A 264 4.02 8.90 -16.64
C ALA A 264 2.50 9.09 -16.60
N TYR A 265 1.77 8.37 -17.45
CA TYR A 265 0.32 8.39 -17.50
C TYR A 265 -0.34 7.94 -16.19
N ARG A 266 0.07 6.79 -15.65
CA ARG A 266 -0.43 6.30 -14.35
C ARG A 266 -0.05 7.22 -13.21
N SER A 267 1.14 7.83 -13.23
CA SER A 267 1.55 8.84 -12.25
C SER A 267 0.65 10.07 -12.30
N LEU A 268 0.34 10.57 -13.49
CA LEU A 268 -0.56 11.71 -13.71
C LEU A 268 -1.97 11.44 -13.17
N MET A 269 -2.54 10.30 -13.58
CA MET A 269 -3.89 9.90 -13.16
C MET A 269 -3.97 9.65 -11.65
N GLY A 270 -2.98 8.94 -11.08
CA GLY A 270 -2.91 8.71 -9.64
C GLY A 270 -2.81 10.01 -8.84
N SER A 271 -1.98 10.95 -9.30
CA SER A 271 -1.85 12.26 -8.68
C SER A 271 -3.16 13.07 -8.74
N HIS A 272 -3.84 13.10 -9.89
CA HIS A 272 -5.12 13.79 -10.01
C HIS A 272 -6.23 13.13 -9.21
N ARG A 273 -6.27 11.79 -9.15
CA ARG A 273 -7.21 11.05 -8.29
C ARG A 273 -7.02 11.46 -6.83
N HIS A 274 -5.77 11.61 -6.37
CA HIS A 274 -5.47 12.10 -5.03
C HIS A 274 -5.91 13.56 -4.84
N VAL A 275 -5.77 14.43 -5.83
CA VAL A 275 -6.26 15.82 -5.74
C VAL A 275 -7.78 15.89 -5.66
N ALA A 276 -8.46 15.07 -6.46
CA ALA A 276 -9.92 14.97 -6.50
C ALA A 276 -10.53 14.41 -5.20
N THR A 277 -9.70 13.99 -4.25
CA THR A 277 -10.15 13.63 -2.90
C THR A 277 -10.57 14.88 -2.10
N CYS A 278 -9.74 15.91 -2.08
CA CYS A 278 -10.06 17.20 -1.45
C CYS A 278 -10.95 18.08 -2.33
N ILE A 279 -10.84 17.98 -3.65
CA ILE A 279 -11.56 18.83 -4.60
C ILE A 279 -12.52 17.99 -5.42
N ARG A 280 -13.74 17.78 -4.91
CA ARG A 280 -14.76 16.96 -5.61
C ARG A 280 -15.07 17.45 -7.03
N ALA A 281 -15.02 18.77 -7.25
CA ALA A 281 -15.20 19.40 -8.56
C ALA A 281 -14.11 18.99 -9.59
N ALA A 282 -12.98 18.43 -9.15
CA ALA A 282 -11.92 17.97 -10.05
C ALA A 282 -12.20 16.57 -10.66
N ARG A 283 -13.19 15.84 -10.15
CA ARG A 283 -13.50 14.46 -10.59
C ARG A 283 -13.85 14.33 -12.08
N PRO A 284 -14.59 15.26 -12.73
CA PRO A 284 -14.90 15.15 -14.16
C PRO A 284 -13.65 15.12 -15.06
N PHE A 285 -12.60 15.88 -14.72
CA PHE A 285 -11.35 15.93 -15.49
C PHE A 285 -10.55 14.62 -15.47
N LEU A 286 -10.95 13.65 -14.63
CA LEU A 286 -10.36 12.31 -14.62
C LEU A 286 -11.00 11.35 -15.63
N GLN A 287 -12.14 11.69 -16.23
CA GLN A 287 -12.92 10.73 -17.02
C GLN A 287 -12.15 10.24 -18.24
N ARG A 288 -11.59 11.15 -19.05
CA ARG A 288 -10.78 10.81 -20.22
C ARG A 288 -9.53 10.02 -19.82
N LEU A 289 -8.90 10.42 -18.71
CA LEU A 289 -7.73 9.71 -18.20
C LEU A 289 -8.06 8.25 -17.81
N ARG A 290 -9.18 8.03 -17.14
CA ARG A 290 -9.64 6.69 -16.73
C ARG A 290 -10.02 5.80 -17.91
N GLN A 291 -10.77 6.32 -18.87
CA GLN A 291 -11.21 5.54 -20.05
C GLN A 291 -10.02 4.98 -20.84
N ARG A 292 -8.94 5.75 -20.92
CA ARG A 292 -7.75 5.33 -21.65
C ARG A 292 -6.82 4.44 -20.82
N GLU A 293 -6.90 4.49 -19.49
CA GLU A 293 -6.04 3.71 -18.60
C GLU A 293 -6.12 2.19 -18.86
N SER A 294 -7.34 1.67 -19.10
CA SER A 294 -7.57 0.24 -19.35
C SER A 294 -6.97 -0.25 -20.67
N HIS A 295 -6.55 0.67 -21.55
CA HIS A 295 -6.00 0.38 -22.88
C HIS A 295 -4.50 0.71 -22.96
N LEU A 296 -3.81 0.89 -21.82
CA LEU A 296 -2.39 1.21 -21.79
C LEU A 296 -1.52 -0.04 -21.98
N HIS A 297 -0.76 -0.09 -23.08
CA HIS A 297 0.26 -1.11 -23.29
C HIS A 297 1.62 -0.72 -22.68
N ARG A 298 2.39 -1.73 -22.23
CA ARG A 298 3.65 -1.53 -21.47
C ARG A 298 4.69 -0.69 -22.23
N PHE A 299 4.80 -0.88 -23.54
CA PHE A 299 5.79 -0.22 -24.39
C PHE A 299 5.23 0.90 -25.27
N GLN A 300 3.91 1.14 -25.23
CA GLN A 300 3.29 2.18 -26.04
C GLN A 300 3.31 3.53 -25.33
N ARG A 301 3.56 4.58 -26.11
CA ARG A 301 3.37 5.96 -25.67
C ARG A 301 1.97 6.45 -26.06
N VAL A 302 1.34 7.20 -25.16
CA VAL A 302 0.02 7.81 -25.39
C VAL A 302 0.23 9.26 -25.83
N PRO A 303 -0.19 9.63 -27.04
CA PRO A 303 -0.17 11.04 -27.47
C PRO A 303 -1.01 11.90 -26.52
N VAL A 304 -0.51 13.09 -26.20
CA VAL A 304 -1.27 14.10 -25.45
C VAL A 304 -2.15 14.84 -26.45
N THR A 305 -3.46 14.67 -26.35
CA THR A 305 -4.42 15.31 -27.27
C THR A 305 -4.81 16.71 -26.77
N PRO A 306 -5.32 17.60 -27.64
CA PRO A 306 -5.85 18.91 -27.21
C PRO A 306 -6.95 18.78 -26.15
N ASP A 307 -7.81 17.78 -26.28
CA ASP A 307 -8.84 17.45 -25.30
C ASP A 307 -8.25 17.06 -23.95
N MET A 308 -7.18 16.26 -23.93
CA MET A 308 -6.47 15.96 -22.68
C MET A 308 -5.82 17.22 -22.10
N GLN A 309 -5.28 18.11 -22.92
CA GLN A 309 -4.73 19.39 -22.44
C GLN A 309 -5.80 20.29 -21.83
N GLN A 310 -7.05 20.24 -22.28
CA GLN A 310 -8.14 20.98 -21.65
C GLN A 310 -8.54 20.42 -20.28
N ASP A 311 -8.29 19.13 -20.02
CA ASP A 311 -8.53 18.52 -18.70
C ASP A 311 -7.42 18.80 -17.68
N LEU A 312 -6.21 19.10 -18.16
CA LEU A 312 -4.99 19.31 -17.36
C LEU A 312 -4.86 20.76 -16.89
#